data_AF-A0A7G2MHW2-F1
#
_entry.id   AF-A0A7G2MHW2-F1
#
_cell.length_a   1.000
_cell.length_b   1.000
_cell.length_c   1.000
_cell.angle_alpha   90.00
_cell.angle_beta   90.00
_cell.angle_gamma   90.00
#
_symmetry.space_group_name_H-M   'P 1'
#
loop_
_entity.id
_entity.type
_entity.pdbx_description
1 polymer ?
#
loop_
_entity_poly.entity_id
_entity_poly.type
_entity_poly.pdbx_seq_one_letter_code
_entity_poly.pdbx_strand_id
1 'polypeptide(L)'
;ETMGKGKLIDEIFGEKCESHYIQPTFIYDYPVEMSPLTKMHRSDPGLTERFELFVNGKEVANAYSELNDPIDQLNRFKDQLALQERGDDEAMFIDYDFVRALEYGMPPTSGMGIGIDRLCMFLTNSPSIQDVLLFPQMKPEKVATVDADEKFIELGIPADWVAVVRKAGYQTVEALRAVENPNKLHQELSGLNKKMKLGLKTLSPDEVKSWFN
;
A
#
# COMPACT_ATOMS: atom_id res chain seq x y z
N GLU A 1 -1.14 18.20 17.81
CA GLU A 1 -0.93 17.69 19.19
C GLU A 1 -0.69 16.18 19.26
N THR A 2 -0.58 15.47 18.13
CA THR A 2 -0.57 13.98 18.07
C THR A 2 0.75 13.34 17.61
N MET A 3 1.77 14.11 17.21
CA MET A 3 3.07 13.55 16.79
C MET A 3 4.09 13.60 17.94
N GLY A 4 4.66 12.45 18.29
CA GLY A 4 5.77 12.36 19.25
C GLY A 4 7.04 13.05 18.75
N LYS A 5 7.94 13.42 19.68
CA LYS A 5 9.20 14.13 19.39
C LYS A 5 10.05 13.41 18.32
N GLY A 6 10.16 12.07 18.40
CA GLY A 6 10.91 11.28 17.43
C GLY A 6 10.39 11.43 16.01
N LYS A 7 9.06 11.33 15.83
CA LYS A 7 8.40 11.47 14.52
C LYS A 7 8.57 12.87 13.92
N LEU A 8 8.57 13.92 14.75
CA LEU A 8 8.85 15.28 14.28
C LEU A 8 10.29 15.43 13.76
N ILE A 9 11.26 14.84 14.46
CA ILE A 9 12.67 14.87 14.03
C ILE A 9 12.82 14.11 12.72
N ASP A 10 12.19 12.94 12.61
CA ASP A 10 12.19 12.10 11.41
C ASP A 10 11.64 12.84 10.18
N GLU A 11 10.47 13.44 10.29
CA GLU A 11 9.84 14.20 9.19
C GLU A 11 10.68 15.43 8.77
N ILE A 12 11.27 16.15 9.72
CA ILE A 12 12.15 17.27 9.42
C ILE A 12 13.41 16.78 8.71
N PHE A 13 13.99 15.66 9.17
CA PHE A 13 15.17 15.07 8.57
C PHE A 13 14.89 14.55 7.15
N GLY A 14 13.79 13.83 6.96
CA GLY A 14 13.32 13.35 5.66
C GLY A 14 13.19 14.46 4.64
N GLU A 15 12.50 15.54 5.01
CA GLU A 15 12.22 16.67 4.13
C GLU A 15 13.44 17.58 3.88
N LYS A 16 14.34 17.75 4.86
CA LYS A 16 15.42 18.75 4.79
C LYS A 16 16.80 18.17 4.52
N CYS A 17 17.05 16.92 4.86
CA CYS A 17 18.39 16.36 4.86
C CYS A 17 18.55 15.27 3.79
N GLU A 18 17.68 14.27 3.74
CA GLU A 18 17.89 13.03 2.97
C GLU A 18 18.33 13.25 1.52
N SER A 19 17.63 14.10 0.78
CA SER A 19 17.88 14.35 -0.65
C SER A 19 19.27 14.91 -0.97
N HIS A 20 19.99 15.45 0.03
CA HIS A 20 21.33 16.00 -0.16
C HIS A 20 22.44 14.93 -0.07
N TYR A 21 22.14 13.74 0.47
CA TYR A 21 23.13 12.68 0.69
C TYR A 21 23.33 11.82 -0.57
N ILE A 22 23.99 12.39 -1.57
CA ILE A 22 24.23 11.72 -2.86
C ILE A 22 25.31 10.63 -2.74
N GLN A 23 26.45 10.96 -2.13
CA GLN A 23 27.52 10.01 -1.86
C GLN A 23 27.19 9.13 -0.65
N PRO A 24 27.80 7.93 -0.52
CA PRO A 24 27.68 7.12 0.68
C PRO A 24 28.02 7.91 1.94
N THR A 25 27.01 8.18 2.76
CA THR A 25 27.10 9.06 3.92
C THR A 25 26.53 8.34 5.13
N PHE A 26 27.34 8.23 6.19
CA PHE A 26 26.86 7.75 7.48
C PHE A 26 26.28 8.91 8.28
N ILE A 27 25.02 8.75 8.66
CA ILE A 27 24.35 9.59 9.64
C ILE A 27 24.34 8.78 10.93
N TYR A 28 24.77 9.38 12.04
CA TYR A 28 25.01 8.65 13.28
C TYR A 28 24.54 9.44 14.49
N ASP A 29 24.46 8.76 15.63
CA ASP A 29 24.04 9.28 16.93
C ASP A 29 22.59 9.80 16.93
N TYR A 30 21.64 8.89 16.71
CA TYR A 30 20.22 9.21 16.68
C TYR A 30 19.66 9.45 18.09
N PRO A 31 18.64 10.31 18.25
CA PRO A 31 17.94 10.47 19.52
C PRO A 31 17.37 9.16 20.07
N VAL A 32 17.36 9.01 21.40
CA VAL A 32 16.80 7.84 22.09
C VAL A 32 15.32 7.62 21.74
N GLU A 33 14.56 8.71 21.57
CA GLU A 33 13.13 8.65 21.25
C GLU A 33 12.84 8.05 19.85
N MET A 34 13.85 7.93 18.98
CA MET A 34 13.74 7.34 17.65
C MET A 34 14.29 5.91 17.57
N SER A 35 14.89 5.41 18.66
CA SER A 35 15.72 4.20 18.63
C SER A 35 15.42 3.30 19.85
N PRO A 36 14.21 2.70 19.91
CA PRO A 36 13.73 1.96 21.09
C PRO A 36 14.51 0.67 21.40
N LEU A 37 15.26 0.15 20.43
CA LEU A 37 16.07 -1.08 20.56
C LEU A 37 17.58 -0.78 20.64
N THR A 38 17.97 0.49 20.58
CA THR A 38 19.39 0.85 20.53
C THR A 38 19.91 1.28 21.89
N LYS A 39 21.11 0.82 22.20
CA LYS A 39 21.84 1.23 23.40
C LYS A 39 22.06 2.74 23.44
N MET A 40 21.89 3.33 24.61
CA MET A 40 22.22 4.75 24.83
C MET A 40 23.70 5.00 24.51
N HIS A 41 23.98 6.19 23.97
CA HIS A 41 25.34 6.59 23.64
C HIS A 41 26.20 6.66 24.90
N ARG A 42 27.43 6.11 24.84
CA ARG A 42 28.33 5.98 26.01
C ARG A 42 28.75 7.31 26.65
N SER A 43 28.66 8.41 25.90
CA SER A 43 29.12 9.73 26.35
C SER A 43 28.17 10.89 26.07
N ASP A 44 27.04 10.66 25.41
CA ASP A 44 26.09 11.71 25.03
C ASP A 44 24.67 11.36 25.50
N PRO A 45 24.25 11.86 26.67
CA PRO A 45 22.93 11.59 27.21
C PRO A 45 21.82 12.09 26.27
N GLY A 46 20.95 11.16 25.83
CA GLY A 46 19.83 11.46 24.94
C GLY A 46 20.07 11.02 23.49
N LEU A 47 21.28 10.58 23.14
CA LEU A 47 21.59 9.94 21.87
C LEU A 47 21.79 8.43 22.03
N THR A 48 21.91 7.73 20.90
CA THR A 48 22.07 6.28 20.81
C THR A 48 23.21 5.90 19.90
N GLU A 49 23.83 4.74 20.13
CA GLU A 49 24.89 4.23 19.27
C GLU A 49 24.29 3.58 18.00
N ARG A 50 23.75 4.42 17.11
CA ARG A 50 23.11 4.03 15.84
C ARG A 50 23.73 4.77 14.68
N PHE A 51 23.81 4.12 13.51
CA PHE A 51 24.02 4.80 12.25
C PHE A 51 23.06 4.30 11.16
N GLU A 52 22.78 5.17 10.20
CA GLU A 52 22.17 4.83 8.93
C GLU A 52 23.12 5.21 7.79
N LEU A 53 23.18 4.37 6.77
CA LEU A 53 23.92 4.62 5.54
C LEU A 53 22.95 5.18 4.49
N PHE A 54 23.18 6.41 4.05
CA PHE A 54 22.46 7.00 2.93
C PHE A 54 23.30 6.97 1.66
N VAL A 55 22.66 6.61 0.54
CA VAL A 55 23.25 6.65 -0.81
C VAL A 55 22.20 7.19 -1.77
N ASN A 56 22.57 8.16 -2.60
CA ASN A 56 21.67 8.78 -3.57
C ASN A 56 20.33 9.26 -2.95
N GLY A 57 20.41 9.84 -1.75
CA GLY A 57 19.28 10.35 -0.99
C GLY A 57 18.29 9.31 -0.49
N LYS A 58 18.72 8.05 -0.33
CA LYS A 58 17.93 6.96 0.27
C LYS A 58 18.76 6.18 1.28
N GLU A 59 18.10 5.77 2.34
CA GLU A 59 18.65 4.86 3.36
C GLU A 59 18.91 3.47 2.75
N VAL A 60 20.06 2.87 3.03
CA VAL A 60 20.52 1.57 2.51
C VAL A 60 20.79 0.57 3.62
N ALA A 61 21.28 1.06 4.76
CA ALA A 61 21.55 0.23 5.91
C ALA A 61 21.24 1.00 7.19
N ASN A 62 20.86 0.25 8.21
CA ASN A 62 20.65 0.73 9.57
C ASN A 62 21.35 -0.24 10.52
N ALA A 63 22.16 0.29 11.42
CA ALA A 63 22.97 -0.51 12.33
C ALA A 63 23.13 0.19 13.67
N TYR A 64 23.32 -0.61 14.71
CA TYR A 64 23.40 -0.09 16.06
C TYR A 64 24.09 -1.05 17.03
N SER A 65 24.56 -0.51 18.15
CA SER A 65 24.85 -1.31 19.35
C SER A 65 23.52 -1.75 19.97
N GLU A 66 23.33 -3.05 20.11
CA GLU A 66 22.09 -3.64 20.62
C GLU A 66 21.84 -3.25 22.08
N LEU A 67 20.58 -2.91 22.40
CA LEU A 67 20.16 -2.74 23.78
C LEU A 67 20.07 -4.10 24.47
N ASN A 68 21.05 -4.38 25.31
CA ASN A 68 21.16 -5.66 26.01
C ASN A 68 20.79 -5.59 27.50
N ASP A 69 20.26 -4.45 27.97
CA ASP A 69 19.73 -4.30 29.34
C ASP A 69 18.22 -4.63 29.33
N PRO A 70 17.78 -5.73 29.97
CA PRO A 70 16.38 -6.15 29.96
C PRO A 70 15.45 -5.15 30.68
N ILE A 71 15.96 -4.42 31.67
CA ILE A 71 15.17 -3.45 32.44
C ILE A 71 14.91 -2.21 31.59
N ASP A 72 15.95 -1.69 30.92
CA ASP A 72 15.80 -0.57 29.98
C ASP A 72 14.88 -0.98 28.83
N GLN A 73 15.11 -2.14 28.22
CA GLN A 73 14.28 -2.63 27.11
C GLN A 73 12.79 -2.75 27.47
N LEU A 74 12.48 -3.28 28.66
CA LEU A 74 11.10 -3.38 29.13
C LEU A 74 10.46 -2.01 29.35
N ASN A 75 11.20 -1.04 29.88
CA ASN A 75 10.69 0.32 30.06
C ASN A 75 10.41 0.99 28.71
N ARG A 76 11.29 0.82 27.72
CA ARG A 76 11.06 1.34 26.37
C ARG A 76 9.84 0.72 25.70
N PHE A 77 9.59 -0.57 25.88
CA PHE A 77 8.36 -1.20 25.40
C PHE A 77 7.10 -0.66 26.07
N LYS A 78 7.15 -0.34 27.37
CA LYS A 78 6.01 0.32 28.05
C LYS A 78 5.77 1.72 27.51
N ASP A 79 6.83 2.47 27.22
CA ASP A 79 6.73 3.80 26.63
C ASP A 79 6.14 3.74 25.21
N GLN A 80 6.56 2.76 24.40
CA GLN A 80 6.00 2.49 23.07
C GLN A 80 4.52 2.10 23.14
N LEU A 81 4.12 1.24 24.08
CA LEU A 81 2.72 0.89 24.30
C LEU A 81 1.87 2.12 24.66
N ALA A 82 2.40 3.04 25.48
CA ALA A 82 1.72 4.29 25.81
C ALA A 82 1.59 5.24 24.61
N LEU A 83 2.49 5.16 23.61
CA LEU A 83 2.35 5.86 22.33
C LEU A 83 1.29 5.20 21.45
N GLN A 84 1.22 3.86 21.43
CA GLN A 84 0.18 3.12 20.71
C GLN A 84 -1.23 3.50 21.19
N GLU A 85 -1.44 3.60 22.51
CA GLU A 85 -2.72 4.04 23.10
C GLU A 85 -3.12 5.46 22.66
N ARG A 86 -2.17 6.27 22.19
CA ARG A 86 -2.39 7.62 21.63
C ARG A 86 -2.64 7.61 20.12
N GLY A 87 -2.74 6.44 19.50
CA GLY A 87 -3.07 6.27 18.09
C GLY A 87 -1.85 6.13 17.17
N ASP A 88 -0.71 5.67 17.68
CA ASP A 88 0.45 5.32 16.86
C ASP A 88 0.36 3.85 16.41
N ASP A 89 -0.07 3.63 15.17
CA ASP A 89 -0.25 2.29 14.59
C ASP A 89 1.09 1.56 14.33
N GLU A 90 2.22 2.27 14.37
CA GLU A 90 3.57 1.73 14.13
C GLU A 90 4.32 1.36 15.41
N ALA A 91 3.73 1.64 16.58
CA ALA A 91 4.35 1.37 17.86
C ALA A 91 4.50 -0.14 18.15
N MET A 92 5.63 -0.50 18.78
CA MET A 92 5.94 -1.89 19.10
C MET A 92 5.11 -2.41 20.30
N PHE A 93 4.66 -3.66 20.21
CA PHE A 93 4.07 -4.37 21.35
C PHE A 93 5.15 -4.91 22.30
N ILE A 94 4.77 -5.18 23.56
CA ILE A 94 5.68 -5.77 24.54
C ILE A 94 5.87 -7.28 24.26
N ASP A 95 7.07 -7.67 23.81
CA ASP A 95 7.47 -9.07 23.71
C ASP A 95 8.17 -9.52 25.01
N TYR A 96 7.41 -10.19 25.88
CA TYR A 96 7.92 -10.69 27.15
C TYR A 96 8.90 -11.85 27.01
N ASP A 97 8.83 -12.64 25.93
CA ASP A 97 9.77 -13.73 25.70
C ASP A 97 11.12 -13.19 25.21
N PHE A 98 11.12 -12.13 24.40
CA PHE A 98 12.34 -11.39 24.05
C PHE A 98 13.01 -10.77 25.29
N VAL A 99 12.24 -10.09 26.16
CA VAL A 99 12.78 -9.53 27.41
C VAL A 99 13.35 -10.64 28.29
N ARG A 100 12.64 -11.77 28.45
CA ARG A 100 13.15 -12.92 29.20
C ARG A 100 14.46 -13.46 28.60
N ALA A 101 14.59 -13.49 27.28
CA ALA A 101 15.84 -13.90 26.63
C ALA A 101 17.00 -12.96 26.98
N LEU A 102 16.77 -11.65 27.04
CA LEU A 102 17.78 -10.68 27.48
C LEU A 102 18.20 -10.90 28.95
N GLU A 103 17.28 -11.28 29.83
CA GLU A 103 17.56 -11.59 31.24
C GLU A 103 18.53 -12.77 31.43
N TYR A 104 18.60 -13.70 30.48
CA TYR A 104 19.60 -14.78 30.49
C TYR A 104 21.02 -14.30 30.16
N GLY A 105 21.18 -13.05 29.70
CA GLY A 105 22.46 -12.41 29.47
C GLY A 105 22.86 -12.37 28.00
N MET A 106 22.32 -11.38 27.27
CA MET A 106 22.78 -11.05 25.92
C MET A 106 24.16 -10.37 25.98
N PRO A 107 25.20 -10.91 25.29
CA PRO A 107 26.50 -10.27 25.20
C PRO A 107 26.42 -8.88 24.55
N PRO A 108 27.40 -7.99 24.78
CA PRO A 108 27.53 -6.76 23.99
C PRO A 108 27.62 -7.10 22.50
N THR A 109 26.60 -6.68 21.74
CA THR A 109 26.39 -7.07 20.34
C THR A 109 26.07 -5.83 19.52
N SER A 110 26.32 -5.91 18.21
CA SER A 110 25.83 -4.93 17.24
C SER A 110 25.07 -5.66 16.14
N GLY A 111 23.94 -5.08 15.72
CA GLY A 111 23.13 -5.53 14.61
C GLY A 111 23.25 -4.59 13.42
N MET A 112 22.99 -5.12 12.22
CA MET A 112 22.91 -4.35 10.98
C MET A 112 21.86 -4.97 10.06
N GLY A 113 20.97 -4.13 9.54
CA GLY A 113 20.07 -4.44 8.43
C GLY A 113 20.55 -3.73 7.16
N ILE A 114 20.48 -4.43 6.03
CA ILE A 114 20.79 -3.87 4.70
C ILE A 114 19.61 -4.12 3.77
N GLY A 115 19.12 -3.07 3.12
CA GLY A 115 18.10 -3.15 2.08
C GLY A 115 18.70 -3.70 0.78
N ILE A 116 18.63 -5.02 0.57
CA ILE A 116 19.19 -5.70 -0.61
C ILE A 116 18.58 -5.17 -1.90
N ASP A 117 17.26 -4.94 -1.93
CA ASP A 117 16.58 -4.40 -3.11
C ASP A 117 17.11 -3.02 -3.50
N ARG A 118 17.28 -2.13 -2.52
CA ARG A 118 17.86 -0.78 -2.74
C ARG A 118 19.31 -0.86 -3.22
N LEU A 119 20.10 -1.75 -2.63
CA LEU A 119 21.48 -1.99 -3.08
C LEU A 119 21.51 -2.47 -4.54
N CYS A 120 20.66 -3.43 -4.89
CA CYS A 120 20.49 -3.89 -6.27
C CYS A 120 20.10 -2.74 -7.19
N MET A 121 19.11 -1.92 -6.81
CA MET A 121 18.67 -0.76 -7.61
C MET A 121 19.83 0.16 -7.97
N PHE A 122 20.72 0.47 -7.02
CA PHE A 122 21.87 1.33 -7.28
C PHE A 122 22.92 0.66 -8.16
N LEU A 123 23.21 -0.62 -7.93
CA LEU A 123 24.20 -1.37 -8.71
C LEU A 123 23.74 -1.62 -10.15
N THR A 124 22.44 -1.70 -10.40
CA THR A 124 21.85 -1.92 -11.73
C THR A 124 21.35 -0.64 -12.39
N ASN A 125 21.49 0.51 -11.73
CA ASN A 125 20.93 1.80 -12.18
C ASN A 125 19.41 1.71 -12.48
N SER A 126 18.68 0.98 -11.64
CA SER A 126 17.24 0.79 -11.75
C SER A 126 16.49 1.85 -10.94
N PRO A 127 15.63 2.67 -11.56
CA PRO A 127 14.91 3.73 -10.86
C PRO A 127 13.74 3.22 -10.01
N SER A 128 13.25 2.00 -10.27
CA SER A 128 12.11 1.39 -9.54
C SER A 128 12.53 0.09 -8.85
N ILE A 129 12.00 -0.14 -7.64
CA ILE A 129 12.17 -1.41 -6.92
C ILE A 129 11.56 -2.59 -7.68
N GLN A 130 10.54 -2.34 -8.51
CA GLN A 130 9.91 -3.38 -9.33
C GLN A 130 10.86 -3.94 -10.38
N ASP A 131 11.89 -3.19 -10.79
CA ASP A 131 12.86 -3.63 -11.79
C ASP A 131 13.89 -4.62 -11.22
N VAL A 132 13.99 -4.72 -9.89
CA VAL A 132 14.91 -5.63 -9.18
C VAL A 132 14.18 -6.80 -8.49
N LEU A 133 12.85 -6.84 -8.60
CA LEU A 133 12.01 -7.93 -8.10
C LEU A 133 11.52 -8.79 -9.28
N LEU A 134 11.68 -10.11 -9.19
CA LEU A 134 11.23 -11.03 -10.26
C LEU A 134 9.70 -11.00 -10.45
N PHE A 135 8.96 -10.90 -9.34
CA PHE A 135 7.50 -10.88 -9.31
C PHE A 135 7.04 -9.79 -8.34
N PRO A 136 7.08 -8.51 -8.73
CA PRO A 136 6.68 -7.41 -7.85
C PRO A 136 5.17 -7.50 -7.54
N GLN A 137 4.77 -7.01 -6.37
CA GLN A 137 3.36 -6.92 -6.03
C GLN A 137 2.68 -5.87 -6.94
N MET A 138 1.77 -6.35 -7.78
CA MET A 138 0.98 -5.49 -8.67
C MET A 138 -0.41 -5.26 -8.10
N LYS A 139 -1.00 -4.10 -8.42
CA LYS A 139 -2.41 -3.87 -8.16
C LYS A 139 -3.23 -4.89 -8.97
N PRO A 140 -4.19 -5.60 -8.35
CA PRO A 140 -5.04 -6.53 -9.09
C PRO A 140 -5.72 -5.84 -10.26
N GLU A 141 -5.80 -6.55 -11.39
CA GLU A 141 -6.56 -6.06 -12.53
C GLU A 141 -8.02 -5.89 -12.15
N LYS A 142 -8.64 -4.82 -12.65
CA LYS A 142 -10.08 -4.65 -12.52
C LYS A 142 -10.76 -5.66 -13.43
N VAL A 143 -11.26 -6.75 -12.87
CA VAL A 143 -12.14 -7.66 -13.58
C VAL A 143 -13.43 -6.90 -13.89
N ALA A 144 -13.76 -6.76 -15.18
CA ALA A 144 -15.04 -6.19 -15.58
C ALA A 144 -16.16 -7.08 -15.01
N THR A 145 -17.04 -6.49 -14.20
CA THR A 145 -18.24 -7.19 -13.71
C THR A 145 -19.17 -7.45 -14.89
N VAL A 146 -19.44 -8.72 -15.15
CA VAL A 146 -20.34 -9.18 -16.21
C VAL A 146 -21.46 -9.94 -15.52
N ASP A 147 -22.69 -9.44 -15.61
CA ASP A 147 -23.85 -10.18 -15.12
C ASP A 147 -24.12 -11.41 -15.98
N ALA A 148 -24.83 -12.41 -15.44
CA ALA A 148 -25.28 -13.55 -16.23
C ALA A 148 -26.41 -13.15 -17.21
N ASP A 149 -26.55 -13.86 -18.34
CA ASP A 149 -27.58 -13.53 -19.35
C ASP A 149 -29.00 -13.66 -18.79
N GLU A 150 -29.20 -14.54 -17.82
CA GLU A 150 -30.46 -14.75 -17.11
C GLU A 150 -30.96 -13.46 -16.46
N LYS A 151 -30.08 -12.65 -15.88
CA LYS A 151 -30.46 -11.36 -15.26
C LYS A 151 -31.00 -10.36 -16.29
N PHE A 152 -30.47 -10.38 -17.51
CA PHE A 152 -30.99 -9.56 -18.61
C PHE A 152 -32.36 -10.07 -19.09
N ILE A 153 -32.53 -11.38 -19.14
CA ILE A 153 -33.80 -12.00 -19.53
C ILE A 153 -34.89 -11.72 -18.49
N GLU A 154 -34.57 -11.75 -17.19
CA GLU A 154 -35.47 -11.40 -16.09
C GLU A 154 -35.98 -9.94 -16.16
N LEU A 155 -35.23 -9.03 -16.77
CA LEU A 155 -35.69 -7.65 -17.06
C LEU A 155 -36.67 -7.56 -18.22
N GLY A 156 -36.98 -8.66 -18.89
CA GLY A 156 -37.82 -8.69 -20.08
C GLY A 156 -37.06 -8.39 -21.38
N ILE A 157 -35.72 -8.49 -21.38
CA ILE A 157 -34.92 -8.42 -22.61
C ILE A 157 -34.98 -9.79 -23.29
N PRO A 158 -35.39 -9.88 -24.56
CA PRO A 158 -35.38 -11.15 -25.28
C PRO A 158 -33.96 -11.73 -25.35
N ALA A 159 -33.83 -13.06 -25.20
CA ALA A 159 -32.53 -13.75 -25.19
C ALA A 159 -31.63 -13.37 -26.39
N ASP A 160 -32.22 -13.27 -27.59
CA ASP A 160 -31.51 -12.91 -28.82
C ASP A 160 -30.96 -11.47 -28.81
N TRP A 161 -31.53 -10.60 -27.97
CA TRP A 161 -31.12 -9.20 -27.81
C TRP A 161 -30.07 -9.00 -26.72
N VAL A 162 -29.88 -9.95 -25.79
CA VAL A 162 -28.86 -9.85 -24.71
C VAL A 162 -27.46 -9.67 -25.28
N ALA A 163 -27.11 -10.44 -26.32
CA ALA A 163 -25.82 -10.30 -27.00
C ALA A 163 -25.64 -8.92 -27.67
N VAL A 164 -26.72 -8.28 -28.12
CA VAL A 164 -26.68 -6.94 -28.72
C VAL A 164 -26.51 -5.87 -27.64
N VAL A 165 -27.19 -6.01 -26.51
CA VAL A 165 -27.05 -5.14 -25.33
C VAL A 165 -25.62 -5.15 -24.80
N ARG A 166 -25.00 -6.33 -24.69
CA ARG A 166 -23.58 -6.45 -24.32
C ARG A 166 -22.65 -5.80 -25.32
N LYS A 167 -22.90 -5.97 -26.62
CA LYS A 167 -22.12 -5.32 -27.69
C LYS A 167 -22.29 -3.80 -27.71
N ALA A 168 -23.40 -3.28 -27.20
CA ALA A 168 -23.60 -1.86 -26.97
C ALA A 168 -22.83 -1.33 -25.74
N GLY A 169 -22.15 -2.20 -24.98
CA GLY A 169 -21.29 -1.83 -23.85
C GLY A 169 -21.91 -2.03 -22.48
N TYR A 170 -23.15 -2.53 -22.40
CA TYR A 170 -23.85 -2.76 -21.13
C TYR A 170 -23.60 -4.19 -20.64
N GLN A 171 -22.59 -4.35 -19.76
CA GLN A 171 -22.17 -5.64 -19.23
C GLN A 171 -22.92 -6.06 -17.96
N THR A 172 -23.55 -5.12 -17.26
CA THR A 172 -24.40 -5.37 -16.08
C THR A 172 -25.78 -4.74 -16.23
N VAL A 173 -26.74 -5.28 -15.48
CA VAL A 173 -28.11 -4.76 -15.38
C VAL A 173 -28.11 -3.36 -14.79
N GLU A 174 -27.28 -3.10 -13.79
CA GLU A 174 -27.18 -1.76 -13.17
C GLU A 174 -26.66 -0.74 -14.19
N ALA A 175 -25.68 -1.11 -15.02
CA ALA A 175 -25.16 -0.24 -16.07
C ALA A 175 -26.22 0.05 -17.15
N LEU A 176 -27.06 -0.93 -17.47
CA LEU A 176 -28.19 -0.75 -18.41
C LEU A 176 -29.26 0.17 -17.81
N ARG A 177 -29.64 -0.03 -16.54
CA ARG A 177 -30.65 0.78 -15.84
C ARG A 177 -30.18 2.21 -15.55
N ALA A 178 -28.87 2.44 -15.46
CA ALA A 178 -28.29 3.77 -15.31
C ALA A 178 -28.38 4.64 -16.59
N VAL A 179 -28.89 4.10 -17.71
CA VAL A 179 -29.07 4.88 -18.94
C VAL A 179 -30.21 5.88 -18.78
N GLU A 180 -29.88 7.17 -18.84
CA GLU A 180 -30.83 8.28 -18.62
C GLU A 180 -31.93 8.39 -19.70
N ASN A 181 -31.69 7.88 -20.91
CA ASN A 181 -32.61 8.03 -22.04
C ASN A 181 -32.89 6.68 -22.74
N PRO A 182 -33.99 6.00 -22.40
CA PRO A 182 -34.41 4.74 -23.02
C PRO A 182 -34.63 4.83 -24.53
N ASN A 183 -35.07 5.99 -25.06
CA ASN A 183 -35.26 6.17 -26.50
C ASN A 183 -33.92 6.21 -27.25
N LYS A 184 -32.88 6.78 -26.62
CA LYS A 184 -31.53 6.78 -27.18
C LYS A 184 -30.95 5.36 -27.22
N LEU A 185 -31.15 4.58 -26.15
CA LEU A 185 -30.78 3.18 -26.10
C LEU A 185 -31.50 2.37 -27.19
N HIS A 186 -32.80 2.58 -27.38
CA HIS A 186 -33.57 1.93 -28.45
C HIS A 186 -32.99 2.21 -29.85
N GLN A 187 -32.63 3.47 -30.14
CA GLN A 187 -32.02 3.85 -31.41
C GLN A 187 -30.65 3.20 -31.61
N GLU A 188 -29.83 3.15 -30.55
CA GLU A 188 -28.52 2.52 -30.56
C GLU A 188 -28.60 1.01 -30.84
N LEU A 189 -29.45 0.29 -30.10
CA LEU A 189 -29.68 -1.15 -30.27
C LEU A 189 -30.25 -1.46 -31.66
N SER A 190 -31.21 -0.65 -32.13
CA SER A 190 -31.79 -0.79 -33.48
C SER A 190 -30.75 -0.52 -34.58
N GLY A 191 -29.86 0.46 -34.36
CA GLY A 191 -28.75 0.77 -35.25
C GLY A 191 -27.74 -0.38 -35.31
N LEU A 192 -27.41 -0.99 -34.17
CA LEU A 192 -26.54 -2.16 -34.08
C LEU A 192 -27.11 -3.39 -34.78
N ASN A 193 -28.41 -3.68 -34.60
CA ASN A 193 -29.10 -4.78 -35.29
C ASN A 193 -29.00 -4.62 -36.83
N LYS A 194 -29.21 -3.40 -37.35
CA LYS A 194 -29.07 -3.09 -38.79
C LYS A 194 -27.61 -3.17 -39.26
N LYS A 195 -26.68 -2.56 -38.54
CA LYS A 195 -25.25 -2.51 -38.90
C LYS A 195 -24.62 -3.90 -38.94
N MET A 196 -25.01 -4.77 -38.00
CA MET A 196 -24.51 -6.14 -37.91
C MET A 196 -25.33 -7.16 -38.72
N LYS A 197 -26.39 -6.72 -39.42
CA LYS A 197 -27.26 -7.59 -40.23
C LYS A 197 -27.81 -8.81 -39.46
N LEU A 198 -28.18 -8.63 -38.19
CA LEU A 198 -28.56 -9.74 -37.31
C LEU A 198 -29.96 -10.30 -37.59
N GLY A 199 -30.80 -9.58 -38.35
CA GLY A 199 -32.13 -10.05 -38.73
C GLY A 199 -33.13 -10.18 -37.57
N LEU A 200 -32.80 -9.62 -36.40
CA LEU A 200 -33.66 -9.70 -35.22
C LEU A 200 -34.91 -8.84 -35.42
N LYS A 201 -36.04 -9.32 -34.88
CA LYS A 201 -37.30 -8.55 -34.85
C LYS A 201 -37.05 -7.21 -34.17
N THR A 202 -37.40 -6.12 -34.85
CA THR A 202 -37.22 -4.76 -34.34
C THR A 202 -37.98 -4.57 -33.03
N LEU A 203 -37.27 -4.12 -32.00
CA LEU A 203 -37.88 -3.71 -30.73
C LEU A 203 -38.69 -2.44 -30.92
N SER A 204 -39.79 -2.31 -30.21
CA SER A 204 -40.52 -1.06 -30.05
C SER A 204 -39.88 -0.18 -28.96
N PRO A 205 -40.05 1.15 -29.03
CA PRO A 205 -39.57 2.04 -27.97
C PRO A 205 -40.16 1.72 -26.59
N ASP A 206 -41.40 1.21 -26.53
CA ASP A 206 -42.07 0.91 -25.27
C ASP A 206 -41.59 -0.40 -24.65
N GLU A 207 -41.20 -1.40 -25.45
CA GLU A 207 -40.50 -2.60 -24.96
C GLU A 207 -39.17 -2.22 -24.30
N VAL A 208 -38.37 -1.33 -24.91
CA VAL A 208 -37.09 -0.90 -24.31
C VAL A 208 -37.30 -0.08 -23.04
N LYS A 209 -38.34 0.77 -22.98
CA LYS A 209 -38.69 1.50 -21.74
C LYS A 209 -39.09 0.57 -20.60
N SER A 210 -39.74 -0.56 -20.89
CA SER A 210 -40.15 -1.51 -19.84
C SER A 210 -38.98 -2.15 -19.08
N TRP A 211 -37.77 -2.17 -19.65
CA TRP A 211 -36.57 -2.71 -19.00
C TRP A 211 -36.04 -1.83 -17.85
N PHE A 212 -36.54 -0.59 -17.74
CA PHE A 212 -36.15 0.38 -16.72
C PHE A 212 -37.11 0.43 -15.53
N ASN A 213 -38.22 -0.29 -15.59
CA ASN A 213 -39.20 -0.39 -14.51
C ASN A 213 -38.86 -1.52 -13.52
#